data_AF-A0A0C2FX69-F1
#
_entry.id   AF-A0A0C2FX69-F1
#
_cell.length_a   1.000
_cell.length_b   1.000
_cell.length_c   1.000
_cell.angle_alpha   90.00
_cell.angle_beta   90.00
_cell.angle_gamma   90.00
#
_symmetry.space_group_name_H-M   'P 1'
#
loop_
_entity.id
_entity.type
_entity.pdbx_description
1 polymer ?
#
loop_
_entity_poly.entity_id
_entity_poly.type
_entity_poly.pdbx_seq_one_letter_code
_entity_poly.pdbx_strand_id
1 'polypeptide(L)'
;MPGLVTERFDKDGLAAEYLQGLREHVNHKQDYICKCLQEAGLSCHKQRWWSTVRVTNASGTNVYAVLRSPRATGVEAMLFAVDLTQREAAAMVMAYAAFARQQVYWARDLFFVFVDGGAPGLDAWLSEYHLVDDNALRGDALPEMGGVMIGGVVMK
;
A
#
# COMPACT_ATOMS: atom_id res chain seq x y z
N MET A 1 -28.26 2.00 11.65
CA MET A 1 -27.69 2.16 13.01
C MET A 1 -26.71 3.33 12.97
N PRO A 2 -27.14 4.54 13.34
CA PRO A 2 -26.24 5.68 13.51
C PRO A 2 -25.28 5.39 14.67
N GLY A 3 -23.98 5.66 14.51
CA GLY A 3 -22.97 5.55 15.59
C GLY A 3 -22.01 4.36 15.54
N LEU A 4 -22.10 3.46 14.55
CA LEU A 4 -21.14 2.34 14.39
C LEU A 4 -19.97 2.66 13.43
N VAL A 5 -20.03 3.82 12.76
CA VAL A 5 -19.05 4.25 11.77
C VAL A 5 -18.40 5.53 12.26
N THR A 6 -17.08 5.51 12.33
CA THR A 6 -16.30 6.72 12.58
C THR A 6 -16.13 7.46 11.26
N GLU A 7 -16.88 8.55 11.08
CA GLU A 7 -16.89 9.32 9.83
C GLU A 7 -15.66 10.23 9.65
N ARG A 8 -14.93 10.49 10.74
CA ARG A 8 -13.78 11.41 10.75
C ARG A 8 -12.49 10.66 11.00
N PHE A 9 -11.52 10.90 10.12
CA PHE A 9 -10.14 10.54 10.36
C PHE A 9 -9.48 11.65 11.19
N ASP A 10 -9.14 11.34 12.44
CA ASP A 10 -8.52 12.27 13.39
C ASP A 10 -7.27 11.60 14.01
N LYS A 11 -6.28 11.35 13.14
CA LYS A 11 -5.03 10.65 13.49
C LYS A 11 -3.80 11.44 13.03
N ASP A 12 -3.88 12.77 13.10
CA ASP A 12 -2.80 13.66 12.68
C ASP A 12 -1.52 13.45 13.51
N GLY A 13 -1.66 13.17 14.80
CA GLY A 13 -0.52 12.82 15.66
C GLY A 13 0.21 11.55 15.23
N LEU A 14 -0.55 10.52 14.82
CA LEU A 14 0.04 9.27 14.32
C LEU A 14 0.68 9.46 12.95
N ALA A 15 0.07 10.26 12.08
CA ALA A 15 0.65 10.63 10.79
C ALA A 15 1.97 11.40 10.98
N ALA A 16 2.04 12.32 11.95
CA ALA A 16 3.26 13.05 12.28
C ALA A 16 4.37 12.12 12.81
N GLU A 17 4.02 11.15 13.65
CA GLU A 17 4.95 10.12 14.16
C GLU A 17 5.52 9.28 13.00
N TYR A 18 4.67 8.77 12.12
CA TYR A 18 5.12 8.02 10.95
C TYR A 18 5.98 8.86 9.99
N LEU A 19 5.63 10.14 9.81
CA LEU A 19 6.43 11.05 8.99
C LEU A 19 7.83 11.24 9.58
N GLN A 20 7.94 11.38 10.90
CA GLN A 20 9.23 11.49 11.57
C GLN A 20 10.04 10.19 11.41
N GLY A 21 9.42 9.03 11.61
CA GLY A 21 10.12 7.76 11.42
C GLY A 21 10.58 7.51 9.98
N LEU A 22 9.79 7.94 8.97
CA LEU A 22 10.19 7.92 7.55
C LEU A 22 11.39 8.83 7.28
N ARG A 23 11.52 9.95 7.99
CA ARG A 23 12.67 10.86 7.89
C ARG A 23 13.92 10.28 8.56
N GLU A 24 13.76 9.51 9.62
CA GLU A 24 14.87 8.85 10.31
C GLU A 24 15.38 7.62 9.53
N HIS A 25 14.49 6.89 8.86
CA HIS A 25 14.81 5.65 8.16
C HIS A 25 14.91 5.82 6.63
N VAL A 26 15.53 6.89 6.13
CA VAL A 26 15.55 7.20 4.68
C VAL A 26 16.02 6.04 3.81
N ASN A 27 17.07 5.32 4.23
CA ASN A 27 17.66 4.20 3.48
C ASN A 27 16.90 2.88 3.65
N HIS A 28 16.06 2.77 4.69
CA HIS A 28 15.33 1.56 5.06
C HIS A 28 13.83 1.84 5.21
N LYS A 29 13.31 2.82 4.45
CA LYS A 29 11.93 3.29 4.54
C LYS A 29 10.94 2.15 4.33
N GLN A 30 11.25 1.22 3.41
CA GLN A 30 10.41 0.06 3.13
C GLN A 30 10.30 -0.88 4.34
N ASP A 31 11.41 -1.14 5.03
CA ASP A 31 11.43 -2.00 6.23
C ASP A 31 10.68 -1.33 7.39
N TYR A 32 10.88 -0.03 7.56
CA TYR A 32 10.18 0.78 8.54
C TYR A 32 8.66 0.74 8.34
N ILE A 33 8.19 1.02 7.11
CA ILE A 33 6.77 0.99 6.76
C ILE A 33 6.17 -0.37 7.09
N CYS A 34 6.85 -1.44 6.66
CA CYS A 34 6.32 -2.78 6.81
C CYS A 34 6.23 -3.21 8.28
N LYS A 35 7.26 -2.87 9.06
CA LYS A 35 7.25 -3.07 10.51
C LYS A 35 6.08 -2.34 11.17
N CYS A 36 5.90 -1.04 10.91
CA CYS A 36 4.81 -0.26 11.50
C CYS A 36 3.43 -0.80 11.15
N LEU A 37 3.21 -1.22 9.90
CA LEU A 37 1.93 -1.77 9.47
C LEU A 37 1.66 -3.17 10.06
N GLN A 38 2.70 -3.99 10.23
CA GLN A 38 2.60 -5.27 10.94
C GLN A 38 2.29 -5.07 12.43
N GLU A 39 2.94 -4.11 13.09
CA GLU A 39 2.65 -3.73 14.48
C GLU A 39 1.22 -3.19 14.63
N ALA A 40 0.70 -2.49 13.61
CA ALA A 40 -0.70 -2.06 13.55
C ALA A 40 -1.67 -3.22 13.25
N GLY A 41 -1.18 -4.43 12.95
CA GLY A 41 -1.99 -5.63 12.74
C GLY A 41 -2.43 -5.86 11.30
N LEU A 42 -1.76 -5.26 10.31
CA LEU A 42 -1.95 -5.54 8.88
C LEU A 42 -0.91 -6.55 8.37
N SER A 43 -1.29 -7.36 7.38
CA SER A 43 -0.33 -8.17 6.62
C SER A 43 0.46 -7.26 5.69
N CYS A 44 1.78 -7.17 5.85
CA CYS A 44 2.62 -6.37 4.96
C CYS A 44 3.70 -7.21 4.28
N HIS A 45 3.94 -6.90 3.01
CA HIS A 45 4.87 -7.58 2.13
C HIS A 45 5.65 -6.58 1.27
N LYS A 46 6.79 -7.02 0.73
CA LYS A 46 7.64 -6.24 -0.19
C LYS A 46 7.66 -6.91 -1.54
N GLN A 47 7.70 -6.11 -2.60
CA GLN A 47 7.81 -6.57 -3.97
C GLN A 47 8.98 -5.86 -4.64
N ARG A 48 10.02 -6.61 -5.01
CA ARG A 48 11.08 -6.07 -5.87
C ARG A 48 10.58 -6.07 -7.30
N TRP A 49 11.00 -5.07 -8.07
CA TRP A 49 10.66 -4.98 -9.48
C TRP A 49 11.84 -4.42 -10.26
N TRP A 50 11.87 -4.76 -11.55
CA TRP A 50 12.84 -4.22 -12.50
C TRP A 50 12.18 -3.98 -13.85
N SER A 51 12.67 -2.96 -14.54
CA SER A 51 12.22 -2.56 -15.85
C SER A 51 13.42 -2.42 -16.78
N THR A 52 13.27 -2.95 -17.98
CA THR A 52 14.22 -2.84 -19.09
C THR A 52 13.64 -2.02 -20.25
N VAL A 53 12.65 -1.17 -19.96
CA VAL A 53 12.02 -0.30 -20.96
C VAL A 53 13.11 0.53 -21.66
N ARG A 54 13.03 0.53 -23.00
CA ARG A 54 14.04 0.75 -24.05
C ARG A 54 15.13 1.84 -23.88
N VAL A 55 15.11 2.66 -22.84
CA VAL A 55 16.04 3.78 -22.65
C VAL A 55 16.67 3.79 -21.24
N THR A 56 16.02 3.25 -20.22
CA THR A 56 16.53 3.30 -18.83
C THR A 56 16.16 2.04 -18.08
N ASN A 57 17.18 1.31 -17.63
CA ASN A 57 16.97 0.27 -16.63
C ASN A 57 16.60 0.92 -15.31
N ALA A 58 15.44 0.54 -14.78
CA ALA A 58 14.95 1.00 -13.48
C ALA A 58 14.64 -0.21 -12.61
N SER A 59 14.83 -0.07 -11.31
CA SER A 59 14.44 -1.09 -10.35
C SER A 59 14.09 -0.43 -9.04
N GLY A 60 13.25 -1.09 -8.27
CA GLY A 60 12.82 -0.57 -6.98
C GLY A 60 12.23 -1.67 -6.11
N THR A 61 11.78 -1.27 -4.93
CA THR A 61 11.06 -2.17 -4.02
C THR A 61 9.83 -1.47 -3.49
N ASN A 62 8.67 -1.93 -3.96
CA ASN A 62 7.38 -1.51 -3.43
C ASN A 62 7.13 -2.20 -2.10
N VAL A 63 6.34 -1.55 -1.25
CA VAL A 63 5.77 -2.15 -0.05
C VAL A 63 4.27 -2.14 -0.19
N TYR A 64 3.60 -3.21 0.21
CA TYR A 64 2.16 -3.17 0.29
C TYR A 64 1.65 -3.86 1.54
N ALA A 65 0.52 -3.36 2.05
CA ALA A 65 -0.19 -3.96 3.16
C ALA A 65 -1.63 -4.28 2.78
N VAL A 66 -2.14 -5.36 3.35
CA VAL A 66 -3.48 -5.89 3.07
C VAL A 66 -4.30 -5.86 4.36
N LEU A 67 -5.48 -5.28 4.26
CA LEU A 67 -6.53 -5.37 5.26
C LEU A 67 -7.69 -6.16 4.66
N ARG A 68 -7.97 -7.33 5.22
CA ARG A 68 -9.11 -8.16 4.81
C ARG A 68 -10.41 -7.65 5.39
N SER A 69 -11.44 -7.58 4.56
CA SER A 69 -12.79 -7.22 4.99
C SER A 69 -13.30 -8.24 6.01
N PRO A 70 -13.76 -7.81 7.18
CA PRO A 70 -14.43 -8.72 8.13
C PRO A 70 -15.81 -9.17 7.65
N ARG A 71 -16.42 -8.46 6.69
CA ARG A 71 -17.84 -8.58 6.33
C ARG A 71 -18.10 -9.12 4.93
N ALA A 72 -17.06 -9.43 4.16
CA ALA A 72 -17.17 -9.90 2.78
C ALA A 72 -16.24 -11.08 2.51
N THR A 73 -16.50 -11.81 1.43
CA THR A 73 -15.75 -12.99 1.00
C THR A 73 -14.42 -12.68 0.30
N GLY A 74 -13.92 -11.44 0.40
CA GLY A 74 -12.66 -11.01 -0.24
C GLY A 74 -12.69 -10.97 -1.78
N VAL A 75 -13.88 -10.97 -2.39
CA VAL A 75 -14.05 -11.00 -3.86
C VAL A 75 -13.86 -9.65 -4.54
N GLU A 76 -13.92 -8.55 -3.79
CA GLU A 76 -13.67 -7.19 -4.24
C GLU A 76 -12.61 -6.53 -3.37
N ALA A 77 -11.76 -5.74 -4.02
CA ALA A 77 -10.68 -5.01 -3.38
C ALA A 77 -10.68 -3.53 -3.81
N MET A 78 -10.16 -2.67 -2.93
CA MET A 78 -9.88 -1.27 -3.21
C MET A 78 -8.40 -0.97 -2.97
N LEU A 79 -7.82 -0.13 -3.82
CA LEU A 79 -6.41 0.22 -3.79
C LEU A 79 -6.20 1.65 -3.27
N PHE A 80 -5.25 1.83 -2.35
CA PHE A 80 -4.67 3.11 -1.98
C PHE A 80 -3.21 3.08 -2.39
N ALA A 81 -2.83 3.88 -3.37
CA ALA A 81 -1.45 3.96 -3.84
C ALA A 81 -0.84 5.32 -3.44
N VAL A 82 0.43 5.30 -3.04
CA VAL A 82 1.17 6.51 -2.73
C VAL A 82 2.63 6.35 -3.14
N ASP A 83 3.19 7.40 -3.74
CA ASP A 83 4.60 7.42 -4.10
C ASP A 83 5.45 7.69 -2.85
N LEU A 84 6.48 6.86 -2.61
CA LEU A 84 7.39 7.00 -1.46
C LEU A 84 8.21 8.29 -1.47
N THR A 85 8.27 9.01 -2.59
CA THR A 85 8.84 10.37 -2.66
C THR A 85 7.96 11.39 -1.93
N GLN A 86 6.64 11.16 -1.86
CA GLN A 86 5.66 11.99 -1.15
C GLN A 86 5.53 11.52 0.31
N ARG A 87 6.52 11.86 1.15
CA ARG A 87 6.64 11.33 2.52
C ARG A 87 5.43 11.68 3.39
N GLU A 88 4.91 12.89 3.26
CA GLU A 88 3.74 13.38 4.00
C GLU A 88 2.49 12.56 3.65
N ALA A 89 2.24 12.35 2.36
CA ALA A 89 1.16 11.51 1.88
C ALA A 89 1.35 10.05 2.31
N ALA A 90 2.58 9.52 2.24
CA ALA A 90 2.89 8.16 2.67
C ALA A 90 2.60 7.97 4.17
N ALA A 91 3.03 8.91 5.02
CA ALA A 91 2.75 8.88 6.44
C ALA A 91 1.24 8.95 6.74
N MET A 92 0.50 9.76 5.98
CA MET A 92 -0.96 9.83 6.09
C MET A 92 -1.64 8.51 5.71
N VAL A 93 -1.19 7.86 4.63
CA VAL A 93 -1.69 6.53 4.24
C VAL A 93 -1.35 5.47 5.29
N MET A 94 -0.16 5.50 5.88
CA MET A 94 0.20 4.60 7.00
C MET A 94 -0.74 4.79 8.20
N ALA A 95 -0.99 6.04 8.60
CA ALA A 95 -1.90 6.37 9.69
C ALA A 95 -3.34 5.96 9.38
N TYR A 96 -3.79 6.14 8.14
CA TYR A 96 -5.10 5.70 7.68
C TYR A 96 -5.22 4.17 7.67
N ALA A 97 -4.18 3.43 7.23
CA ALA A 97 -4.18 1.98 7.26
C ALA A 97 -4.30 1.44 8.69
N ALA A 98 -3.52 2.00 9.62
CA ALA A 98 -3.60 1.66 11.04
C ALA A 98 -4.98 1.98 11.65
N PHE A 99 -5.55 3.14 11.30
CA PHE A 99 -6.91 3.50 11.70
C PHE A 99 -7.96 2.55 11.12
N ALA A 100 -7.88 2.25 9.83
CA ALA A 100 -8.79 1.36 9.12
C ALA A 100 -8.80 -0.03 9.75
N ARG A 101 -7.65 -0.53 10.22
CA ARG A 101 -7.55 -1.82 10.90
C ARG A 101 -8.38 -1.92 12.18
N GLN A 102 -8.66 -0.80 12.83
CA GLN A 102 -9.50 -0.70 14.03
C GLN A 102 -11.00 -0.68 13.70
N GLN A 103 -11.35 -0.49 12.43
CA GLN A 103 -12.74 -0.39 11.97
C GLN A 103 -13.24 -1.76 11.49
N VAL A 104 -14.45 -2.13 11.89
CA VAL A 104 -15.05 -3.45 11.58
C VAL A 104 -16.03 -3.44 10.40
N TYR A 105 -16.27 -2.27 9.80
CA TYR A 105 -17.35 -2.08 8.83
C TYR A 105 -16.92 -2.17 7.36
N TRP A 106 -15.65 -2.44 7.07
CA TRP A 106 -15.17 -2.55 5.69
C TRP A 106 -15.89 -3.66 4.94
N ALA A 107 -16.47 -3.33 3.80
CA ALA A 107 -17.16 -4.27 2.91
C ALA A 107 -16.22 -4.88 1.84
N ARG A 108 -14.97 -4.44 1.77
CA ARG A 108 -13.98 -4.79 0.73
C ARG A 108 -12.60 -4.88 1.34
N ASP A 109 -11.75 -5.70 0.72
CA ASP A 109 -10.34 -5.76 1.09
C ASP A 109 -9.67 -4.44 0.69
N LEU A 110 -8.80 -3.92 1.55
CA LEU A 110 -8.06 -2.70 1.29
C LEU A 110 -6.60 -3.04 1.07
N PHE A 111 -6.06 -2.59 -0.06
CA PHE A 111 -4.64 -2.69 -0.40
C PHE A 111 -4.02 -1.32 -0.27
N PHE A 112 -2.98 -1.19 0.54
CA PHE A 112 -2.19 0.02 0.69
C PHE A 112 -0.83 -0.21 0.04
N VAL A 113 -0.55 0.43 -1.09
CA VAL A 113 0.67 0.24 -1.88
C VAL A 113 1.53 1.49 -1.82
N PHE A 114 2.71 1.34 -1.25
CA PHE A 114 3.75 2.35 -1.16
C PHE A 114 4.75 2.10 -2.29
N VAL A 115 4.65 2.94 -3.30
CA VAL A 115 5.29 2.76 -4.60
C VAL A 115 6.68 3.36 -4.57
N ASP A 116 7.68 2.56 -4.96
CA ASP A 116 9.03 3.01 -5.23
C ASP A 116 9.22 3.17 -6.74
N GLY A 117 9.84 4.26 -7.18
CA GLY A 117 10.09 4.54 -8.60
C GLY A 117 8.87 4.96 -9.43
N GLY A 118 7.79 5.45 -8.79
CA GLY A 118 6.65 6.06 -9.47
C GLY A 118 5.82 5.11 -10.34
N ALA A 119 5.35 5.59 -11.50
CA ALA A 119 4.50 4.81 -12.40
C ALA A 119 5.03 3.40 -12.74
N PRO A 120 6.31 3.21 -13.13
CA PRO A 120 6.88 1.88 -13.36
C PRO A 120 6.76 0.94 -12.16
N GLY A 121 6.95 1.46 -10.94
CA GLY A 121 6.80 0.67 -9.72
C GLY A 121 5.36 0.23 -9.51
N LEU A 122 4.40 1.12 -9.68
CA LEU A 122 2.97 0.79 -9.54
C LEU A 122 2.51 -0.20 -10.63
N ASP A 123 2.95 0.01 -11.87
CA ASP A 123 2.63 -0.87 -12.99
C ASP A 123 3.20 -2.28 -12.77
N ALA A 124 4.40 -2.41 -12.20
CA ALA A 124 4.98 -3.72 -11.88
C ALA A 124 4.18 -4.44 -10.79
N TRP A 125 3.67 -3.69 -9.81
CA TRP A 125 2.82 -4.26 -8.77
C TRP A 125 1.46 -4.69 -9.31
N LEU A 126 0.82 -3.85 -10.14
CA LEU A 126 -0.46 -4.16 -10.76
C LEU A 126 -0.37 -5.32 -11.75
N SER A 127 0.73 -5.43 -12.50
CA SER A 127 0.94 -6.54 -13.44
C SER A 127 0.94 -7.88 -12.71
N GLU A 128 1.67 -8.00 -11.59
CA GLU A 128 1.65 -9.22 -10.78
C GLU A 128 0.29 -9.46 -10.11
N TYR A 129 -0.40 -8.40 -9.66
CA TYR A 129 -1.74 -8.53 -9.07
C TYR A 129 -2.79 -9.05 -10.08
N HIS A 130 -2.72 -8.58 -11.31
CA HIS A 130 -3.65 -8.95 -12.38
C HIS A 130 -3.18 -10.17 -13.19
N LEU A 131 -2.05 -10.77 -12.83
CA LEU A 131 -1.43 -11.90 -13.53
C LEU A 131 -1.21 -11.58 -15.03
N VAL A 132 -0.76 -10.36 -15.31
CA VAL A 132 -0.44 -9.88 -16.65
C VAL A 132 1.07 -9.94 -16.86
N ASP A 133 1.49 -10.66 -17.90
CA ASP A 133 2.89 -10.76 -18.29
C ASP A 133 3.35 -9.55 -19.12
N ASP A 134 4.37 -8.84 -18.63
CA ASP A 134 5.10 -7.82 -19.41
C ASP A 134 6.58 -8.22 -19.55
N ASN A 135 7.10 -8.23 -20.78
CA ASN A 135 8.50 -8.57 -21.05
C ASN A 135 9.49 -7.50 -20.59
N ALA A 136 9.07 -6.24 -20.55
CA ALA A 136 9.92 -5.09 -20.20
C ALA A 136 9.77 -4.65 -18.75
N LEU A 137 8.77 -5.16 -18.03
CA LEU A 137 8.49 -4.82 -16.63
C LEU A 137 8.15 -6.09 -15.84
N ARG A 138 8.93 -6.39 -14.80
CA ARG A 138 8.78 -7.61 -14.02
C ARG A 138 8.78 -7.29 -12.54
N GLY A 139 7.92 -7.96 -11.78
CA GLY A 139 7.89 -7.94 -10.33
C GLY A 139 8.11 -9.32 -9.74
N ASP A 140 8.58 -9.37 -8.50
CA ASP A 140 8.47 -10.59 -7.70
C ASP A 140 6.98 -10.93 -7.48
N ALA A 141 6.63 -12.22 -7.47
CA ALA A 141 5.26 -12.67 -7.25
C ALA A 141 4.73 -12.20 -5.88
N LEU A 142 3.46 -11.80 -5.84
CA LEU A 142 2.82 -11.28 -4.62
C LEU A 142 2.45 -12.44 -3.67
N PRO A 143 2.98 -12.48 -2.42
CA PRO A 143 2.62 -13.53 -1.45
C PRO A 143 1.15 -13.53 -1.08
N GLU A 144 0.51 -12.37 -1.17
CA GLU A 144 -0.88 -12.17 -0.81
C GLU A 144 -1.62 -11.37 -1.89
N MET A 145 -2.66 -11.97 -2.45
CA MET A 145 -3.53 -11.40 -3.49
C MET A 145 -4.97 -11.24 -3.00
N GLY A 146 -5.77 -10.45 -3.71
CA GLY A 146 -7.18 -10.18 -3.38
C GLY A 146 -8.12 -10.51 -4.52
N GLY A 147 -9.39 -10.17 -4.34
CA GLY A 147 -10.39 -10.22 -5.39
C GLY A 147 -10.19 -9.13 -6.45
N VAL A 148 -11.24 -8.84 -7.22
CA VAL A 148 -11.16 -7.85 -8.30
C VAL A 148 -10.99 -6.44 -7.73
N MET A 149 -10.01 -5.69 -8.23
CA MET A 149 -9.91 -4.26 -7.93
C MET A 149 -11.03 -3.50 -8.62
N ILE A 150 -11.95 -2.93 -7.84
CA ILE A 150 -13.09 -2.18 -8.36
C ILE A 150 -12.85 -0.66 -8.39
N GLY A 151 -11.75 -0.22 -7.79
CA GLY A 151 -11.39 1.20 -7.72
C GLY A 151 -10.11 1.42 -6.91
N GLY A 152 -9.50 2.58 -7.12
CA GLY A 152 -8.32 2.98 -6.37
C GLY A 152 -8.19 4.48 -6.24
N VAL A 153 -7.44 4.89 -5.22
CA VAL A 153 -7.10 6.28 -4.92
C VAL A 153 -5.59 6.42 -4.92
N VAL A 154 -5.07 7.41 -5.65
CA VAL A 154 -3.65 7.78 -5.62
C VAL A 154 -3.52 9.04 -4.76
N MET A 155 -2.79 8.93 -3.66
CA MET A 155 -2.49 10.06 -2.77
C MET A 155 -1.27 10.81 -3.27
N LYS A 156 -1.32 12.16 -3.23
CA LYS A 156 -0.25 13.07 -3.63
C LYS A 156 -0.03 14.12 -2.56
#